data_AF-A0A2D4PIL7-F1
#
_entry.id   AF-A0A2D4PIL7-F1
#
_cell.length_a   1.000
_cell.length_b   1.000
_cell.length_c   1.000
_cell.angle_alpha   90.00
_cell.angle_beta   90.00
_cell.angle_gamma   90.00
#
_symmetry.space_group_name_H-M   'P 1'
#
loop_
_entity.id
_entity.type
_entity.pdbx_description
1 polymer ?
#
loop_
_entity_poly.entity_id
_entity_poly.type
_entity_poly.pdbx_seq_one_letter_code
_entity_poly.pdbx_strand_id
1 'polypeptide(L)'
;DNCPAALFRVTRSLLKGREAEEPLQGRAEEFVQFLSDKITQIRTNLDSNWAVPAEVPTASFRQSLWDEFEFVNPEEVDKAMGAMSASTCLLDPCPSWLVSTSREVTRGWLQAI
;
A
#
# COMPACT_ATOMS: atom_id res chain seq x y z
N ASP A 1 12.29 1.56 26.07
CA ASP A 1 13.69 1.55 25.59
C ASP A 1 13.77 1.42 24.08
N ASN A 2 13.87 2.56 23.40
CA ASN A 2 14.03 2.63 21.97
C ASN A 2 15.54 2.59 21.69
N CYS A 3 16.07 1.43 21.30
CA CYS A 3 17.51 1.25 21.10
C CYS A 3 17.83 1.27 19.60
N PRO A 4 18.37 2.38 19.06
CA PRO A 4 18.68 2.51 17.64
C PRO A 4 19.60 1.39 17.14
N ALA A 5 20.47 0.86 18.02
CA ALA A 5 21.35 -0.25 17.69
C ALA A 5 20.60 -1.55 17.33
N ALA A 6 19.42 -1.80 17.90
CA ALA A 6 18.57 -2.93 17.52
C ALA A 6 17.99 -2.71 16.11
N LEU A 7 17.54 -1.49 15.81
CA LEU A 7 17.05 -1.11 14.49
C LEU A 7 18.15 -1.27 13.44
N PHE A 8 19.34 -0.72 13.67
CA PHE A 8 20.47 -0.85 12.74
C PHE A 8 20.89 -2.31 12.52
N ARG A 9 20.81 -3.16 13.55
CA ARG A 9 21.08 -4.60 13.40
C ARG A 9 20.04 -5.29 12.53
N VAL A 10 18.75 -5.00 12.75
CA VAL A 10 17.66 -5.57 11.95
C VAL A 10 17.76 -5.10 10.50
N THR A 11 17.92 -3.79 10.27
CA THR A 11 18.06 -3.22 8.92
C THR A 11 19.28 -3.80 8.21
N ARG A 12 20.42 -3.93 8.90
CA ARG A 12 21.62 -4.55 8.33
C ARG A 12 21.43 -6.03 8.02
N SER A 13 20.68 -6.78 8.83
CA SER A 13 20.38 -8.20 8.56
C SER A 13 19.41 -8.39 7.39
N LEU A 14 18.50 -7.44 7.15
CA LEU A 14 17.60 -7.47 5.99
C LEU A 14 18.32 -7.05 4.70
N LEU A 15 19.23 -6.07 4.79
CA LEU A 15 20.00 -5.57 3.64
C LEU A 15 21.23 -6.41 3.31
N LYS A 16 21.79 -7.12 4.29
CA LYS A 16 22.74 -8.19 4.01
C LYS A 16 21.95 -9.31 3.36
N GLY A 17 21.87 -9.26 2.04
CA GLY A 17 21.37 -10.35 1.21
C GLY A 17 21.86 -11.65 1.80
N ARG A 18 20.91 -12.52 2.14
CA ARG A 18 21.16 -13.85 2.69
C ARG A 18 22.17 -14.52 1.77
N GLU A 19 23.43 -14.62 2.19
CA GLU A 19 24.44 -15.51 1.61
C GLU A 19 24.07 -16.95 1.99
N ALA A 20 22.86 -17.37 1.63
CA ALA A 20 22.54 -18.77 1.51
C ALA A 20 22.37 -19.00 0.02
N GLU A 21 23.29 -19.80 -0.52
CA GLU A 21 23.17 -20.50 -1.80
C GLU A 21 21.94 -21.41 -1.85
N GLU A 22 20.75 -20.94 -1.49
CA GLU A 22 19.55 -21.61 -1.98
C GLU A 22 19.43 -21.22 -3.45
N PRO A 23 19.39 -22.21 -4.38
CA PRO A 23 19.18 -21.93 -5.79
C PRO A 23 17.94 -21.06 -5.92
N LEU A 24 18.12 -19.81 -6.35
CA LEU A 24 17.00 -18.89 -6.60
C LEU A 24 16.18 -19.34 -7.81
N GLN A 25 16.70 -20.29 -8.58
CA GLN A 25 16.02 -20.95 -9.68
C GLN A 25 14.78 -21.70 -9.17
N GLY A 26 13.62 -21.43 -9.77
CA GLY A 26 12.37 -22.12 -9.41
C GLY A 26 11.55 -21.42 -8.32
N ARG A 27 12.12 -20.47 -7.56
CA ARG A 27 11.41 -19.78 -6.47
C ARG A 27 10.27 -18.89 -6.95
N ALA A 28 10.44 -18.25 -8.10
CA ALA A 28 9.39 -17.43 -8.68
C ALA A 28 8.22 -18.31 -9.14
N GLU A 29 8.51 -19.45 -9.74
CA GLU A 29 7.55 -20.45 -10.18
C GLU A 29 6.81 -21.09 -9.00
N GLU A 30 7.54 -21.44 -7.93
CA GLU A 30 6.96 -21.93 -6.66
C GLU A 30 6.04 -20.88 -6.03
N PHE A 31 6.45 -19.61 -6.01
CA PHE A 31 5.63 -18.53 -5.48
C PHE A 31 4.36 -18.30 -6.33
N VAL A 32 4.47 -18.35 -7.65
CA VAL A 32 3.34 -18.26 -8.58
C VAL A 32 2.36 -19.41 -8.36
N GLN A 33 2.86 -20.63 -8.20
CA GLN A 33 2.02 -21.79 -7.92
C GLN A 33 1.31 -21.66 -6.56
N PHE A 34 2.07 -21.32 -5.51
CA PHE A 34 1.52 -21.10 -4.18
C PHE A 34 0.42 -20.02 -4.17
N LEU A 35 0.66 -18.90 -4.85
CA LEU A 35 -0.32 -17.82 -4.95
C LEU A 35 -1.59 -18.26 -5.70
N SER A 36 -1.41 -19.02 -6.79
CA SER A 36 -2.53 -19.56 -7.59
C SER A 36 -3.39 -20.54 -6.77
N ASP A 37 -2.74 -21.41 -5.99
CA ASP A 37 -3.42 -22.35 -5.09
C ASP A 37 -4.18 -21.61 -3.99
N LYS A 38 -3.58 -20.56 -3.41
CA LYS A 38 -4.24 -19.70 -2.41
C LYS A 38 -5.46 -18.97 -2.96
N ILE A 39 -5.38 -18.43 -4.18
CA ILE A 39 -6.51 -17.77 -4.85
C ILE A 39 -7.63 -18.78 -5.08
N THR A 40 -7.30 -19.97 -5.57
CA THR A 40 -8.27 -21.05 -5.80
C THR A 40 -8.96 -21.45 -4.51
N GLN A 41 -8.19 -21.64 -3.43
CA GLN A 41 -8.72 -21.95 -2.10
C GLN A 41 -9.69 -20.87 -1.59
N ILE A 42 -9.34 -19.58 -1.78
CA ILE A 42 -10.21 -18.47 -1.36
C ILE A 42 -11.52 -18.50 -2.15
N ARG A 43 -11.47 -18.69 -3.47
CA ARG A 43 -12.66 -18.79 -4.32
C ARG A 43 -13.56 -19.95 -3.89
N THR A 44 -12.99 -21.15 -3.72
CA THR A 44 -13.75 -22.32 -3.26
C THR A 44 -14.38 -22.11 -1.89
N ASN A 45 -13.64 -21.48 -0.95
CA ASN A 45 -14.18 -21.19 0.38
C ASN A 45 -15.30 -20.14 0.33
N LEU A 46 -15.17 -19.12 -0.51
CA LEU A 46 -16.22 -18.13 -0.74
C LEU A 46 -17.45 -18.82 -1.34
N ASP A 47 -17.30 -19.58 -2.42
CA ASP A 47 -18.41 -20.26 -3.09
C ASP A 47 -19.12 -21.28 -2.18
N SER A 48 -18.39 -21.91 -1.25
CA SER A 48 -18.93 -22.88 -0.30
C SER A 48 -19.65 -22.24 0.90
N ASN A 49 -19.18 -21.08 1.37
CA ASN A 49 -19.80 -20.35 2.48
C ASN A 49 -20.81 -19.30 2.03
N TRP A 50 -20.86 -18.98 0.75
CA TRP A 50 -21.82 -18.03 0.18
C TRP A 50 -23.17 -18.70 -0.05
N ALA A 51 -23.84 -19.05 1.05
CA ALA A 51 -25.29 -19.12 1.01
C ALA A 51 -25.78 -17.69 0.76
N VAL A 52 -26.14 -17.38 -0.49
CA VAL A 52 -26.76 -16.10 -0.87
C VAL A 52 -27.88 -15.83 0.14
N PRO A 53 -27.80 -14.78 0.98
CA PRO A 53 -28.96 -14.36 1.73
C PRO A 53 -30.02 -14.00 0.69
N ALA A 54 -31.11 -14.77 0.65
CA ALA A 54 -32.28 -14.40 -0.10
C ALA A 54 -32.70 -13.02 0.42
N GLU A 55 -32.53 -12.01 -0.42
CA GLU A 55 -32.79 -10.60 -0.12
C GLU A 55 -31.81 -9.96 0.87
N VAL A 56 -30.57 -9.74 0.43
CA VAL A 56 -29.92 -8.48 0.81
C VAL A 56 -30.70 -7.40 0.05
N PRO A 57 -31.39 -6.45 0.72
CA PRO A 57 -31.89 -5.29 0.02
C PRO A 57 -30.69 -4.74 -0.72
N THR A 58 -30.78 -4.65 -2.04
CA THR A 58 -29.81 -3.89 -2.81
C THR A 58 -29.95 -2.47 -2.28
N ALA A 59 -29.26 -2.17 -1.18
CA ALA A 59 -28.99 -0.82 -0.75
C ALA A 59 -28.46 -0.22 -2.01
N SER A 60 -29.26 0.65 -2.62
CA SER A 60 -28.98 1.31 -3.87
C SER A 60 -27.53 1.71 -3.78
N PHE A 61 -26.66 0.90 -4.40
CA PHE A 61 -25.30 1.28 -4.68
C PHE A 61 -25.59 2.30 -5.76
N ARG A 62 -25.94 3.52 -5.33
CA ARG A 62 -25.87 4.68 -6.20
C ARG A 62 -24.48 4.54 -6.73
N GLN A 63 -24.39 4.09 -7.98
CA GLN A 63 -23.13 4.04 -8.70
C GLN A 63 -22.61 5.44 -8.48
N SER A 64 -21.62 5.60 -7.59
CA SER A 64 -21.07 6.90 -7.30
C SER A 64 -20.57 7.37 -8.65
N LEU A 65 -21.32 8.27 -9.28
CA LEU A 65 -21.03 8.72 -10.62
C LEU A 65 -19.70 9.43 -10.45
N TRP A 66 -18.65 8.84 -11.02
CA TRP A 66 -17.31 9.43 -10.97
C TRP A 66 -17.32 10.86 -11.56
N ASP A 67 -18.34 11.19 -12.35
CA ASP A 67 -18.66 12.50 -12.91
C ASP A 67 -19.13 13.55 -11.89
N GLU A 68 -19.51 13.15 -10.66
CA GLU A 68 -19.85 14.09 -9.57
C GLU A 68 -18.61 14.64 -8.86
N PHE A 69 -17.43 14.05 -9.08
CA PHE A 69 -16.18 14.52 -8.52
C PHE A 69 -15.54 15.56 -9.44
N GLU A 70 -15.21 16.72 -8.88
CA GLU A 70 -14.39 17.69 -9.58
C GLU A 70 -12.95 17.17 -9.70
N PHE A 71 -12.38 17.30 -10.91
CA PHE A 71 -10.98 16.99 -11.12
C PHE A 71 -10.12 18.00 -10.37
N VAL A 72 -9.29 17.50 -9.46
CA VAL A 72 -8.28 18.31 -8.77
C VAL A 72 -7.11 18.51 -9.71
N ASN A 73 -6.73 19.77 -9.94
CA ASN A 73 -5.58 20.06 -10.78
C ASN A 73 -4.25 19.86 -10.00
N PRO A 74 -3.12 19.64 -10.69
CA PRO A 74 -1.81 19.44 -10.05
C PRO A 74 -1.39 20.56 -9.08
N GLU A 75 -1.78 21.81 -9.35
CA GLU A 75 -1.44 22.97 -8.51
C GLU A 75 -2.21 22.96 -7.20
N GLU A 76 -3.48 22.56 -7.22
CA GLU A 76 -4.33 22.37 -6.04
C GLU A 76 -3.79 21.26 -5.14
N VAL A 77 -3.29 20.17 -5.74
CA VAL A 77 -2.61 19.09 -5.01
C VAL A 77 -1.34 19.62 -4.34
N ASP A 78 -0.47 20.34 -5.06
CA ASP A 78 0.76 20.90 -4.46
C ASP A 78 0.46 21.92 -3.37
N LYS A 79 -0.57 22.74 -3.55
CA LYS A 79 -1.02 23.72 -2.55
C LYS A 79 -1.55 23.04 -1.29
N ALA A 80 -2.35 21.98 -1.44
CA ALA A 80 -2.83 21.18 -0.31
C ALA A 80 -1.68 20.50 0.43
N MET A 81 -0.77 19.86 -0.29
CA MET A 81 0.44 19.22 0.27
C MET A 81 1.35 20.23 0.96
N GLY A 82 1.48 21.45 0.43
CA GLY A 82 2.24 22.53 1.05
C GLY A 82 1.57 23.14 2.28
N ALA A 83 0.25 23.06 2.39
CA ALA A 83 -0.53 23.52 3.54
C ALA A 83 -0.61 22.48 4.66
N MET A 84 -0.30 21.21 4.37
CA MET A 84 -0.16 20.17 5.39
C MET A 84 1.03 20.52 6.28
N SER A 85 0.76 20.84 7.55
CA SER A 85 1.81 20.82 8.55
C SER A 85 2.33 19.39 8.67
N ALA A 86 3.63 19.21 8.92
CA ALA A 86 4.12 17.96 9.49
C ALA A 86 3.45 17.82 10.86
N SER A 87 2.26 17.24 10.89
CA SER A 87 1.56 16.96 12.13
C SER A 87 2.33 15.83 12.78
N THR A 88 3.32 16.20 13.58
CA THR A 88 3.91 15.30 14.55
C THR A 88 2.83 15.07 15.60
N CYS A 89 1.93 14.12 15.34
CA CYS A 89 1.24 13.46 16.42
C CYS A 89 2.31 13.02 17.42
N LEU A 90 2.11 13.23 18.72
CA LEU A 90 3.11 12.85 19.73
C LEU A 90 3.41 11.33 19.68
N LEU A 91 2.50 10.54 19.11
CA LEU A 91 2.59 9.10 18.88
C LEU A 91 2.97 8.71 17.43
N ASP A 92 3.03 9.66 16.50
CA ASP A 92 3.51 9.43 15.14
C ASP A 92 4.25 10.67 14.62
N PRO A 93 5.53 10.83 14.99
CA PRO A 93 6.36 11.89 14.45
C PRO A 93 6.68 11.53 12.99
N CYS A 94 5.83 11.95 12.06
CA CYS A 94 6.14 11.91 10.64
C CYS A 94 7.39 12.79 10.42
N PRO A 95 8.54 12.21 10.03
CA PRO A 95 9.76 12.98 9.89
C PRO A 95 9.59 14.03 8.80
N SER A 96 10.11 15.24 9.00
CA SER A 96 10.05 16.31 7.99
C SER A 96 10.65 15.90 6.64
N TRP A 97 11.64 14.99 6.63
CA TRP A 97 12.21 14.42 5.41
C TRP A 97 11.22 13.57 4.61
N LEU A 98 10.25 12.92 5.26
CA LEU A 98 9.22 12.13 4.61
C LEU A 98 8.17 13.05 3.96
N VAL A 99 7.85 14.16 4.61
CA VAL A 99 6.96 15.20 4.07
C VAL A 99 7.61 15.94 2.89
N SER A 100 8.91 16.23 2.96
CA SER A 100 9.62 16.87 1.85
C SER A 100 9.79 15.94 0.64
N THR A 101 10.19 14.67 0.86
CA THR A 101 10.37 13.70 -0.23
C THR A 101 9.04 13.33 -0.88
N SER A 102 7.96 13.17 -0.11
CA SER A 102 6.63 12.93 -0.69
C SER A 102 6.17 14.10 -1.56
N ARG A 103 6.43 15.36 -1.19
CA ARG A 103 6.12 16.52 -2.04
C ARG A 103 6.95 16.55 -3.32
N GLU A 104 8.25 16.29 -3.23
CA GLU A 104 9.17 16.25 -4.38
C GLU A 104 8.80 15.12 -5.36
N VAL A 105 8.49 13.94 -4.82
CA VAL A 105 8.01 12.80 -5.60
C VAL A 105 6.67 13.14 -6.25
N THR A 106 5.67 13.60 -5.49
CA THR A 106 4.36 13.98 -6.06
C THR A 106 4.50 15.03 -7.17
N ARG A 107 5.35 16.04 -7.01
CA ARG A 107 5.65 17.00 -8.09
C ARG A 107 6.27 16.36 -9.32
N GLY A 108 7.24 15.46 -9.15
CA GLY A 108 7.85 14.74 -10.26
C GLY A 108 6.86 13.86 -11.02
N TRP A 109 5.90 13.25 -10.32
CA TRP A 109 4.83 12.47 -10.93
C TRP A 109 3.82 13.36 -11.66
N LEU A 110 3.42 14.49 -11.07
CA LEU A 110 2.51 15.45 -11.70
C LEU A 110 3.11 16.11 -12.96
N GLN A 111 4.43 16.20 -13.06
CA GLN A 111 5.12 16.70 -14.26
C GLN A 111 5.28 15.64 -15.36
N ALA A 112 5.09 14.36 -15.03
CA ALA A 112 5.27 13.22 -15.93
C ALA A 112 3.94 12.70 -16.54
N ILE A 113 2.81 13.22 -16.08
CA ILE A 113 1.45 12.97 -16.60
C ILE A 113 1.06 14.16 -17.48
#